data_AF-A0A8X8Y3Y3-F1
#
_entry.id   AF-A0A8X8Y3Y3-F1
#
_cell.length_a   1.000
_cell.length_b   1.000
_cell.length_c   1.000
_cell.angle_alpha   90.00
_cell.angle_beta   90.00
_cell.angle_gamma   90.00
#
_symmetry.space_group_name_H-M   'P 1'
#
loop_
_entity.id
_entity.type
_entity.pdbx_description
1 polymer ?
#
loop_
_entity_poly.entity_id
_entity_poly.type
_entity_poly.pdbx_seq_one_letter_code
_entity_poly.pdbx_strand_id
1 'polypeptide(L)'
;MSSFPPPFPPILLSPYSSPSPSDFNHFFTNYFEITLEASRICESLLTNINQARKNHLRVKKAINRISGGGATDELYHLLHKNLAFFAAQRNPFSATNPERFLDLRESHAVMFQELTRTCKKLKRRTLTIKLIKKSLASLILMGFGALVAVALAHCTAGLAVAPALAVLALVAKKMRRLERSCDEKRLEGLAAKLDVAARGVFIMINDFATMRMIVKRLEDEIEHRRFVADVCVRKGRKETLREVVREFQVHESCFVEQLEELERQICLCFLDIDRSKRLLVREMVK
;
A
#
# COMPACT_ATOMS: atom_id res chain seq x y z
N MET A 1 40.73 4.29 -42.71
CA MET A 1 40.51 5.55 -41.98
C MET A 1 39.41 5.32 -40.97
N SER A 2 39.79 5.29 -39.70
CA SER A 2 38.96 4.89 -38.56
C SER A 2 38.02 6.00 -38.11
N SER A 3 36.73 5.70 -38.06
CA SER A 3 35.67 6.54 -37.50
C SER A 3 35.73 6.52 -35.97
N PHE A 4 36.09 7.65 -35.37
CA PHE A 4 36.00 7.87 -33.93
C PHE A 4 34.53 8.06 -33.50
N PRO A 5 34.11 7.56 -32.33
CA PRO A 5 32.80 7.85 -31.76
C PRO A 5 32.75 9.30 -31.20
N PRO A 6 31.56 9.91 -31.09
CA PRO A 6 31.42 11.28 -30.60
C PRO A 6 31.81 11.40 -29.12
N PRO A 7 32.26 12.58 -28.66
CA PRO A 7 32.68 12.78 -27.29
C PRO A 7 31.48 12.69 -26.34
N PHE A 8 31.69 12.03 -25.20
CA PHE A 8 30.73 12.02 -24.09
C PHE A 8 30.29 13.45 -23.73
N PRO A 9 29.01 13.68 -23.40
CA PRO A 9 28.57 15.00 -22.99
C PRO A 9 29.26 15.40 -21.67
N PRO A 10 29.65 16.67 -21.51
CA PRO A 10 30.24 17.15 -20.27
C PRO A 10 29.24 16.97 -19.13
N ILE A 11 29.66 16.29 -18.07
CA ILE A 11 28.93 16.19 -16.81
C ILE A 11 28.94 17.57 -16.14
N LEU A 12 28.12 18.48 -16.65
CA LEU A 12 27.72 19.68 -15.94
C LEU A 12 26.76 19.24 -14.85
N LEU A 13 27.32 18.99 -13.66
CA LEU A 13 26.55 18.90 -12.42
C LEU A 13 25.77 20.20 -12.25
N SER A 14 24.47 20.14 -12.54
CA SER A 14 23.46 21.06 -12.03
C SER A 14 23.71 21.30 -10.52
N PRO A 15 23.51 22.53 -10.01
CA PRO A 15 23.64 22.81 -8.58
C PRO A 15 22.71 21.85 -7.82
N TYR A 16 23.31 20.90 -7.10
CA TYR A 16 22.61 19.91 -6.29
C TYR A 16 21.95 20.62 -5.11
N SER A 17 20.81 21.25 -5.34
CA SER A 17 19.92 21.73 -4.28
C SER A 17 19.49 20.51 -3.46
N SER A 18 19.71 20.58 -2.15
CA SER A 18 19.14 19.62 -1.22
C SER A 18 17.62 19.81 -1.24
N PRO A 19 16.80 18.75 -1.41
CA PRO A 19 15.36 18.92 -1.45
C PRO A 19 14.89 19.46 -0.09
N SER A 20 13.90 20.35 -0.15
CA SER A 20 13.40 21.06 1.03
C SER A 20 12.56 20.10 1.89
N PRO A 21 12.47 20.29 3.22
CA PRO A 21 11.58 19.50 4.07
C PRO A 21 10.11 19.53 3.58
N SER A 22 9.68 20.66 3.01
CA SER A 22 8.36 20.85 2.40
C SER A 22 8.09 19.93 1.21
N ASP A 23 9.14 19.49 0.48
CA ASP A 23 8.99 18.63 -0.70
C ASP A 23 8.46 17.23 -0.34
N PHE A 24 8.53 16.81 0.94
CA PHE A 24 8.12 15.46 1.37
C PHE A 24 6.87 15.44 2.25
N ASN A 25 6.38 16.59 2.70
CA ASN A 25 5.16 16.68 3.49
C ASN A 25 3.94 16.14 2.74
N HIS A 26 3.89 16.30 1.42
CA HIS A 26 2.80 15.76 0.60
C HIS A 26 2.77 14.23 0.62
N PHE A 27 3.91 13.54 0.63
CA PHE A 27 3.96 12.07 0.73
C PHE A 27 3.35 11.56 2.03
N PHE A 28 3.67 12.21 3.15
CA PHE A 28 3.14 11.81 4.45
C PHE A 28 1.66 12.16 4.59
N THR A 29 1.26 13.36 4.12
CA THR A 29 -0.14 13.78 4.11
C THR A 29 -0.99 12.78 3.30
N ASN A 30 -0.59 12.52 2.05
CA ASN A 30 -1.32 11.58 1.22
C ASN A 30 -1.29 10.16 1.81
N TYR A 31 -0.18 9.72 2.41
CA TYR A 31 -0.12 8.42 3.10
C TYR A 31 -1.18 8.33 4.22
N PHE A 32 -1.28 9.34 5.07
CA PHE A 32 -2.28 9.35 6.15
C PHE A 32 -3.71 9.43 5.59
N GLU A 33 -3.95 10.19 4.52
CA GLU A 33 -5.24 10.24 3.84
C GLU A 33 -5.65 8.88 3.28
N ILE A 34 -4.76 8.19 2.56
CA ILE A 34 -5.00 6.84 2.03
C ILE A 34 -5.30 5.86 3.18
N THR A 35 -4.55 5.94 4.27
CA THR A 35 -4.81 5.05 5.42
C THR A 35 -6.13 5.36 6.11
N LEU A 36 -6.60 6.61 6.09
CA LEU A 36 -7.89 7.00 6.62
C LEU A 36 -9.04 6.52 5.71
N GLU A 37 -8.89 6.68 4.40
CA GLU A 37 -9.83 6.17 3.41
C GLU A 37 -9.98 4.65 3.52
N ALA A 38 -8.86 3.94 3.63
CA ALA A 38 -8.85 2.51 3.86
C ALA A 38 -9.62 2.10 5.13
N SER A 39 -9.39 2.79 6.26
CA SER A 39 -10.15 2.54 7.49
C SER A 39 -11.65 2.73 7.31
N ARG A 40 -12.10 3.77 6.58
CA ARG A 40 -13.52 3.99 6.29
C ARG A 40 -14.15 2.87 5.46
N ILE A 41 -13.39 2.31 4.51
CA ILE A 41 -13.86 1.17 3.71
C ILE A 41 -14.00 -0.06 4.61
N CYS A 42 -13.00 -0.34 5.45
CA CYS A 42 -13.07 -1.42 6.43
C CYS A 42 -14.28 -1.30 7.37
N GLU A 43 -14.57 -0.10 7.88
CA GLU A 43 -15.78 0.18 8.70
C GLU A 43 -17.08 -0.07 7.93
N SER A 44 -17.14 0.37 6.67
CA SER A 44 -18.30 0.12 5.80
C SER A 44 -18.50 -1.38 5.57
N LEU A 45 -17.43 -2.13 5.35
CA LEU A 45 -17.50 -3.58 5.15
C LEU A 45 -17.96 -4.32 6.42
N LEU A 46 -17.49 -3.91 7.60
CA LEU A 46 -18.00 -4.45 8.87
C LEU A 46 -19.50 -4.20 9.05
N THR A 47 -19.98 -3.03 8.63
CA THR A 47 -21.41 -2.72 8.63
C THR A 47 -22.18 -3.66 7.69
N ASN A 48 -21.65 -3.90 6.49
CA ASN A 48 -22.25 -4.81 5.51
C ASN A 48 -22.29 -6.26 6.02
N ILE A 49 -21.21 -6.74 6.64
CA ILE A 49 -21.14 -8.08 7.28
C ILE A 49 -22.23 -8.21 8.35
N ASN A 50 -22.35 -7.21 9.23
CA ASN A 50 -23.35 -7.22 10.29
C ASN A 50 -24.78 -7.23 9.74
N GLN A 51 -25.04 -6.48 8.67
CA GLN A 51 -26.33 -6.50 8.00
C GLN A 51 -26.61 -7.86 7.33
N ALA A 52 -25.64 -8.43 6.62
CA ALA A 52 -25.75 -9.75 6.00
C ALA A 52 -26.03 -10.85 7.03
N ARG A 53 -25.32 -10.85 8.17
CA ARG A 53 -25.56 -11.76 9.30
C ARG A 53 -26.97 -11.63 9.86
N LYS A 54 -27.44 -10.40 10.12
CA LYS A 54 -28.80 -10.16 10.62
C LYS A 54 -29.87 -10.69 9.66
N ASN A 55 -29.69 -10.45 8.36
CA ASN A 55 -30.62 -10.88 7.32
C ASN A 55 -30.66 -12.40 7.19
N HIS A 56 -29.49 -13.02 7.13
CA HIS A 56 -29.37 -14.47 7.04
C HIS A 56 -29.93 -15.15 8.30
N LEU A 57 -29.64 -14.65 9.50
CA LEU A 57 -30.12 -15.22 10.76
C LEU A 57 -31.66 -15.20 10.86
N ARG A 58 -32.32 -14.16 10.32
CA ARG A 58 -33.80 -14.10 10.27
C ARG A 58 -34.37 -15.26 9.45
N VAL A 59 -33.83 -15.51 8.27
CA VAL A 59 -34.27 -16.61 7.39
C VAL A 59 -33.93 -17.97 8.00
N LYS A 60 -32.70 -18.15 8.49
CA LYS A 60 -32.24 -19.38 9.14
C LYS A 60 -33.13 -19.79 10.32
N LYS A 61 -33.51 -18.83 11.19
CA LYS A 61 -34.41 -19.09 12.31
C LYS A 61 -35.79 -19.57 11.85
N ALA A 62 -36.32 -19.03 10.75
CA ALA A 62 -37.59 -19.46 10.18
C ALA A 62 -37.50 -20.87 9.59
N ILE A 63 -36.41 -21.17 8.87
CA ILE A 63 -36.14 -22.49 8.30
C ILE A 63 -36.05 -23.55 9.41
N ASN A 64 -35.25 -23.32 10.45
CA ASN A 64 -35.04 -24.29 11.53
C ASN A 64 -36.33 -24.65 12.28
N ARG A 65 -37.28 -23.71 12.41
CA ARG A 65 -38.58 -23.96 13.03
C ARG A 65 -39.45 -24.91 12.20
N ILE A 66 -39.38 -24.83 10.88
CA ILE A 66 -40.14 -25.72 9.97
C ILE A 66 -39.49 -27.11 9.91
N SER A 67 -38.16 -27.19 9.96
CA SER A 67 -37.45 -28.48 9.94
C SER A 67 -37.58 -29.27 11.25
N GLY A 68 -37.79 -28.60 12.40
CA GLY A 68 -37.76 -29.22 13.73
C GLY A 68 -39.11 -29.58 14.36
N GLY A 69 -40.23 -29.21 13.75
CA GLY A 69 -41.58 -29.53 14.25
C GLY A 69 -42.58 -29.45 13.11
N GLY A 70 -43.45 -30.45 12.98
CA GLY A 70 -44.37 -30.63 11.84
C GLY A 70 -44.94 -29.31 11.34
N ALA A 71 -44.80 -29.06 10.05
CA ALA A 71 -45.00 -27.74 9.48
C ALA A 71 -46.49 -27.33 9.52
N THR A 72 -46.83 -26.45 10.46
CA THR A 72 -48.15 -25.81 10.54
C THR A 72 -48.26 -24.70 9.48
N ASP A 73 -49.48 -24.39 9.04
CA ASP A 73 -49.71 -23.30 8.08
C ASP A 73 -49.22 -21.93 8.62
N GLU A 74 -49.22 -21.72 9.94
CA GLU A 74 -48.62 -20.53 10.57
C GLU A 74 -47.10 -20.45 10.38
N LEU A 75 -46.38 -21.57 10.52
CA LEU A 75 -44.94 -21.62 10.30
C LEU A 75 -44.60 -21.37 8.83
N TYR A 76 -45.40 -21.90 7.92
CA TYR A 76 -45.28 -21.64 6.49
C TYR A 76 -45.46 -20.16 6.14
N HIS A 77 -46.50 -19.52 6.69
CA HIS A 77 -46.76 -18.10 6.51
C HIS A 77 -45.60 -17.25 7.08
N LEU A 78 -45.06 -17.63 8.25
CA LEU A 78 -43.90 -16.95 8.84
C LEU A 78 -42.65 -17.06 7.97
N LEU A 79 -42.35 -18.23 7.40
CA LEU A 79 -41.21 -18.40 6.49
C LEU A 79 -41.41 -17.59 5.21
N HIS A 80 -42.60 -17.65 4.60
CA HIS A 80 -42.92 -16.86 3.41
C HIS A 80 -42.71 -15.37 3.65
N LYS A 81 -43.19 -14.83 4.78
CA LYS A 81 -42.95 -13.44 5.19
C LYS A 81 -41.48 -13.10 5.34
N ASN A 82 -40.68 -13.99 5.96
CA ASN A 82 -39.23 -13.76 6.11
C ASN A 82 -38.49 -13.82 4.77
N LEU A 83 -38.88 -14.73 3.87
CA LEU A 83 -38.33 -14.81 2.51
C LEU A 83 -38.68 -13.59 1.69
N ALA A 84 -39.93 -13.10 1.76
CA ALA A 84 -40.35 -11.87 1.09
C ALA A 84 -39.56 -10.66 1.59
N PHE A 85 -39.38 -10.54 2.91
CA PHE A 85 -38.54 -9.50 3.49
C PHE A 85 -37.07 -9.61 3.08
N PHE A 86 -36.52 -10.82 3.01
CA PHE A 86 -35.15 -11.06 2.57
C PHE A 86 -34.97 -10.72 1.08
N ALA A 87 -35.88 -11.16 0.21
CA ALA A 87 -35.86 -10.86 -1.22
C ALA A 87 -35.97 -9.35 -1.50
N ALA A 88 -36.82 -8.63 -0.76
CA ALA A 88 -36.99 -7.18 -0.90
C ALA A 88 -35.78 -6.37 -0.41
N GLN A 89 -34.99 -6.89 0.53
CA GLN A 89 -33.84 -6.17 1.08
C GLN A 89 -32.68 -6.10 0.10
N ARG A 90 -32.14 -4.91 -0.15
CA ARG A 90 -30.92 -4.74 -0.94
C ARG A 90 -29.76 -5.59 -0.37
N ASN A 91 -29.05 -6.24 -1.27
CA ASN A 91 -27.77 -6.89 -0.99
C ASN A 91 -26.79 -5.89 -0.32
N PRO A 92 -26.32 -6.15 0.91
CA PRO A 92 -25.41 -5.24 1.61
C PRO A 92 -24.10 -4.99 0.86
N PHE A 93 -23.66 -5.98 0.06
CA PHE A 93 -22.40 -5.88 -0.68
C PHE A 93 -22.57 -5.23 -2.06
N SER A 94 -23.79 -5.11 -2.60
CA SER A 94 -24.03 -4.49 -3.93
C SER A 94 -23.87 -2.97 -3.96
N ALA A 95 -23.80 -2.33 -2.79
CA ALA A 95 -23.42 -0.92 -2.68
C ALA A 95 -21.88 -0.73 -2.70
N THR A 96 -21.12 -1.81 -2.52
CA THR A 96 -19.67 -1.80 -2.58
C THR A 96 -19.26 -1.83 -4.05
N ASN A 97 -19.31 -0.66 -4.69
CA ASN A 97 -19.04 -0.51 -6.11
C ASN A 97 -17.66 -1.13 -6.46
N PRO A 98 -17.58 -2.07 -7.42
CA PRO A 98 -16.31 -2.56 -7.94
C PRO A 98 -15.36 -1.44 -8.35
N GLU A 99 -15.91 -0.34 -8.87
CA GLU A 99 -15.17 0.88 -9.21
C GLU A 99 -14.51 1.50 -7.98
N ARG A 100 -15.16 1.54 -6.81
CA ARG A 100 -14.52 2.06 -5.58
C ARG A 100 -13.30 1.26 -5.16
N PHE A 101 -13.32 -0.06 -5.31
CA PHE A 101 -12.13 -0.86 -5.07
C PHE A 101 -11.09 -0.66 -6.18
N LEU A 102 -11.48 -0.46 -7.44
CA LEU A 102 -10.59 -0.18 -8.56
C LEU A 102 -9.91 1.18 -8.41
N ASP A 103 -10.67 2.25 -8.18
CA ASP A 103 -10.22 3.61 -7.90
C ASP A 103 -9.26 3.65 -6.71
N LEU A 104 -9.59 2.95 -5.62
CA LEU A 104 -8.72 2.83 -4.45
C LEU A 104 -7.41 2.11 -4.80
N ARG A 105 -7.50 1.00 -5.53
CA ARG A 105 -6.31 0.24 -5.95
C ARG A 105 -5.43 1.09 -6.87
N GLU A 106 -6.02 1.85 -7.78
CA GLU A 106 -5.29 2.73 -8.69
C GLU A 106 -4.61 3.87 -7.92
N SER A 107 -5.36 4.58 -7.06
CA SER A 107 -4.85 5.62 -6.18
C SER A 107 -3.68 5.12 -5.30
N HIS A 108 -3.87 3.96 -4.64
CA HIS A 108 -2.84 3.35 -3.82
C HIS A 108 -1.63 2.89 -4.64
N ALA A 109 -1.85 2.35 -5.85
CA ALA A 109 -0.77 1.90 -6.74
C ALA A 109 0.06 3.08 -7.27
N VAL A 110 -0.58 4.19 -7.64
CA VAL A 110 0.08 5.44 -8.04
C VAL A 110 0.98 5.93 -6.91
N MET A 111 0.44 6.01 -5.69
CA MET A 111 1.23 6.41 -4.52
C MET A 111 2.38 5.45 -4.23
N PHE A 112 2.12 4.14 -4.26
CA PHE A 112 3.16 3.13 -4.04
C PHE A 112 4.31 3.29 -5.04
N GLN A 113 3.99 3.52 -6.32
CA GLN A 113 4.98 3.77 -7.35
C GLN A 113 5.76 5.06 -7.06
N GLU A 114 5.10 6.13 -6.66
CA GLU A 114 5.74 7.42 -6.38
C GLU A 114 6.66 7.35 -5.16
N LEU A 115 6.19 6.78 -4.05
CA LEU A 115 6.99 6.54 -2.84
C LEU A 115 8.20 5.66 -3.16
N THR A 116 8.01 4.58 -3.92
CA THR A 116 9.09 3.66 -4.30
C THR A 116 10.11 4.32 -5.21
N ARG A 117 9.67 5.09 -6.21
CA ARG A 117 10.55 5.83 -7.13
C ARG A 117 11.38 6.85 -6.35
N THR A 118 10.75 7.62 -5.47
CA THR A 118 11.42 8.65 -4.67
C THR A 118 12.39 8.03 -3.66
N CYS A 119 12.00 6.97 -2.96
CA CYS A 119 12.89 6.20 -2.09
C CYS A 119 14.13 5.70 -2.86
N LYS A 120 13.94 5.06 -4.03
CA LYS A 120 15.06 4.61 -4.88
C LYS A 120 15.96 5.76 -5.32
N LYS A 121 15.38 6.92 -5.69
CA LYS A 121 16.12 8.13 -6.07
C LYS A 121 17.00 8.64 -4.92
N LEU A 122 16.47 8.68 -3.69
CA LEU A 122 17.22 9.10 -2.52
C LEU A 122 18.34 8.11 -2.17
N LYS A 123 18.06 6.81 -2.17
CA LYS A 123 19.07 5.76 -1.95
C LYS A 123 20.23 5.86 -2.96
N ARG A 124 19.92 6.02 -4.25
CA ARG A 124 20.94 6.23 -5.30
C ARG A 124 21.75 7.50 -5.05
N ARG A 125 21.11 8.63 -4.72
CA ARG A 125 21.79 9.90 -4.43
C ARG A 125 22.77 9.75 -3.26
N THR A 126 22.37 9.10 -2.18
CA THR A 126 23.24 8.81 -1.04
C THR A 126 24.47 8.01 -1.47
N LEU A 127 24.28 6.93 -2.25
CA LEU A 127 25.40 6.12 -2.75
C LEU A 127 26.34 6.95 -3.64
N THR A 128 25.81 7.78 -4.53
CA THR A 128 26.62 8.68 -5.37
C THR A 128 27.44 9.65 -4.53
N ILE A 129 26.85 10.27 -3.50
CA ILE A 129 27.57 11.18 -2.61
C ILE A 129 28.71 10.46 -1.88
N LYS A 130 28.47 9.24 -1.37
CA LYS A 130 29.51 8.43 -0.72
C LYS A 130 30.67 8.11 -1.67
N LEU A 131 30.37 7.73 -2.92
CA LEU A 131 31.39 7.48 -3.94
C LEU A 131 32.18 8.73 -4.31
N ILE A 132 31.53 9.89 -4.42
CA ILE A 132 32.20 11.17 -4.68
C ILE A 132 33.10 11.53 -3.49
N LYS A 133 32.65 11.39 -2.24
CA LYS A 133 33.50 11.65 -1.07
C LYS A 133 34.70 10.71 -1.02
N LYS A 134 34.51 9.42 -1.28
CA LYS A 134 35.60 8.43 -1.30
C LYS A 134 36.64 8.74 -2.38
N SER A 135 36.19 9.11 -3.59
CA SER A 135 37.10 9.48 -4.68
C SER A 135 37.84 10.79 -4.42
N LEU A 136 37.16 11.82 -3.89
CA LEU A 136 37.81 13.08 -3.50
C LEU A 136 38.85 12.85 -2.39
N ALA A 137 38.54 12.04 -1.38
CA ALA A 137 39.48 11.69 -0.31
C ALA A 137 40.70 10.93 -0.83
N SER A 138 40.51 9.97 -1.76
CA SER A 138 41.60 9.25 -2.41
C SER A 138 42.49 10.17 -3.25
N LEU A 139 41.90 11.11 -3.99
CA LEU A 139 42.65 12.11 -4.77
C LEU A 139 43.48 13.03 -3.87
N ILE A 140 42.94 13.41 -2.72
CA ILE A 140 43.67 14.18 -1.71
C ILE A 140 44.87 13.38 -1.20
N LEU A 141 44.67 12.11 -0.81
CA LEU A 141 45.73 11.24 -0.29
C LEU A 141 46.86 11.01 -1.32
N MET A 142 46.50 10.68 -2.57
CA MET A 142 47.48 10.52 -3.66
C MET A 142 48.20 11.83 -3.96
N GLY A 143 47.48 12.95 -3.99
CA GLY A 143 48.07 14.27 -4.23
C GLY A 143 49.09 14.66 -3.17
N PHE A 144 48.80 14.41 -1.88
CA PHE A 144 49.76 14.61 -0.80
C PHE A 144 50.97 13.69 -0.91
N GLY A 145 50.77 12.40 -1.20
CA GLY A 145 51.88 11.44 -1.38
C GLY A 145 52.83 11.84 -2.51
N ALA A 146 52.28 12.27 -3.66
CA ALA A 146 53.05 12.76 -4.79
C ALA A 146 53.83 14.05 -4.44
N LEU A 147 53.23 14.97 -3.70
CA LEU A 147 53.88 16.21 -3.27
C LEU A 147 55.09 15.94 -2.37
N VAL A 148 54.96 15.01 -1.42
CA VAL A 148 56.06 14.59 -0.53
C VAL A 148 57.19 13.94 -1.33
N ALA A 149 56.87 13.07 -2.29
CA ALA A 149 57.86 12.42 -3.13
C ALA A 149 58.64 13.44 -4.01
N VAL A 150 57.95 14.41 -4.60
CA VAL A 150 58.58 15.49 -5.38
C VAL A 150 59.47 16.37 -4.50
N ALA A 151 59.03 16.69 -3.29
CA ALA A 151 59.83 17.48 -2.34
C ALA A 151 61.12 16.77 -1.90
N LEU A 152 61.08 15.44 -1.73
CA LEU A 152 62.26 14.63 -1.40
C LEU A 152 63.22 14.47 -2.59
N ALA A 153 62.69 14.40 -3.82
CA ALA A 153 63.48 14.17 -5.03
C ALA A 153 64.10 15.45 -5.63
N HIS A 154 63.44 16.60 -5.48
CA HIS A 154 63.87 17.87 -6.08
C HIS A 154 64.16 18.93 -5.00
N CYS A 155 65.35 18.86 -4.39
CA CYS A 155 65.86 19.95 -3.54
C CYS A 155 66.16 21.25 -4.33
N THR A 156 66.13 21.28 -5.67
CA THR A 156 66.70 22.39 -6.46
C THR A 156 65.85 22.98 -7.59
N ALA A 157 64.56 22.65 -7.77
CA ALA A 157 63.74 23.36 -8.79
C ALA A 157 62.27 23.50 -8.38
N GLY A 158 61.92 24.65 -7.79
CA GLY A 158 60.60 24.96 -7.21
C GLY A 158 59.45 25.23 -8.20
N LEU A 159 59.52 24.78 -9.46
CA LEU A 159 58.60 25.26 -10.51
C LEU A 159 57.25 24.49 -10.59
N ALA A 160 57.14 23.28 -10.02
CA ALA A 160 55.93 22.44 -10.14
C ALA A 160 55.03 22.38 -8.88
N VAL A 161 55.45 22.99 -7.78
CA VAL A 161 54.76 22.86 -6.46
C VAL A 161 53.47 23.69 -6.41
N ALA A 162 53.48 24.90 -6.97
CA ALA A 162 52.33 25.82 -6.88
C ALA A 162 51.06 25.33 -7.63
N PRO A 163 51.14 24.80 -8.87
CA PRO A 163 49.97 24.24 -9.56
C PRO A 163 49.37 23.02 -8.84
N ALA A 164 50.21 22.14 -8.28
CA ALA A 164 49.75 20.95 -7.56
C ALA A 164 49.00 21.32 -6.27
N LEU A 165 49.51 22.30 -5.51
CA LEU A 165 48.84 22.84 -4.33
C LEU A 165 47.50 23.50 -4.66
N ALA A 166 47.41 24.23 -5.78
CA ALA A 166 46.17 24.85 -6.23
C ALA A 166 45.08 23.81 -6.55
N VAL A 167 45.43 22.72 -7.25
CA VAL A 167 44.50 21.61 -7.53
C VAL A 167 44.03 20.95 -6.24
N LEU A 168 44.94 20.68 -5.31
CA LEU A 168 44.61 20.08 -4.02
C LEU A 168 43.67 20.98 -3.20
N ALA A 169 43.91 22.29 -3.19
CA ALA A 169 43.06 23.28 -2.53
C ALA A 169 41.65 23.34 -3.15
N LEU A 170 41.52 23.22 -4.48
CA LEU A 170 40.23 23.16 -5.17
C LEU A 170 39.45 21.89 -4.83
N VAL A 171 40.12 20.72 -4.81
CA VAL A 171 39.54 19.43 -4.43
C VAL A 171 39.06 19.49 -2.97
N ALA A 172 39.89 19.99 -2.06
CA ALA A 172 39.53 20.17 -0.65
C ALA A 172 38.38 21.17 -0.45
N LYS A 173 38.32 22.25 -1.25
CA LYS A 173 37.19 23.20 -1.25
C LYS A 173 35.91 22.52 -1.74
N LYS A 174 35.98 21.68 -2.76
CA LYS A 174 34.84 20.91 -3.28
C LYS A 174 34.34 19.88 -2.27
N MET A 175 35.25 19.17 -1.59
CA MET A 175 34.91 18.26 -0.50
C MET A 175 34.19 18.98 0.64
N ARG A 176 34.72 20.12 1.11
CA ARG A 176 34.07 20.94 2.15
C ARG A 176 32.69 21.48 1.73
N ARG A 177 32.52 21.88 0.48
CA ARG A 177 31.19 22.29 -0.04
C ARG A 177 30.21 21.10 -0.06
N LEU A 178 30.69 19.92 -0.46
CA LEU A 178 29.86 18.71 -0.52
C LEU A 178 29.43 18.28 0.88
N GLU A 179 30.32 18.34 1.87
CA GLU A 179 29.99 18.07 3.29
C GLU A 179 28.96 19.04 3.85
N ARG A 180 29.04 20.34 3.48
CA ARG A 180 28.07 21.35 3.94
C ARG A 180 26.71 21.27 3.25
N SER A 181 26.68 20.90 1.97
CA SER A 181 25.46 20.90 1.16
C SER A 181 24.70 19.57 1.19
N CYS A 182 25.43 18.45 1.32
CA CYS A 182 24.87 17.11 1.28
C CYS A 182 24.89 16.46 2.66
N ASP A 183 23.74 16.52 3.33
CA ASP A 183 23.49 15.76 4.55
C ASP A 183 23.07 14.32 4.18
N GLU A 184 24.05 13.43 4.12
CA GLU A 184 23.83 12.00 3.85
C GLU A 184 22.88 11.37 4.86
N LYS A 185 23.02 11.70 6.15
CA LYS A 185 22.18 11.15 7.22
C LYS A 185 20.73 11.57 7.03
N ARG A 186 20.49 12.83 6.67
CA ARG A 186 19.14 13.32 6.35
C ARG A 186 18.54 12.62 5.13
N LEU A 187 19.32 12.39 4.08
CA LEU A 187 18.86 11.66 2.89
C LEU A 187 18.53 10.19 3.20
N GLU A 188 19.35 9.53 4.01
CA GLU A 188 19.12 8.16 4.48
C GLU A 188 17.88 8.07 5.36
N GLY A 189 17.74 8.98 6.34
CA GLY A 189 16.56 9.03 7.21
C GLY A 189 15.27 9.27 6.43
N LEU A 190 15.32 10.15 5.44
CA LEU A 190 14.17 10.39 4.57
C LEU A 190 13.85 9.18 3.67
N ALA A 191 14.87 8.53 3.11
CA ALA A 191 14.68 7.30 2.35
C ALA A 191 14.03 6.21 3.23
N ALA A 192 14.45 6.07 4.49
CA ALA A 192 13.85 5.13 5.45
C ALA A 192 12.37 5.44 5.72
N LYS A 193 12.01 6.71 5.93
CA LYS A 193 10.61 7.16 6.11
C LYS A 193 9.74 6.78 4.91
N LEU A 194 10.19 7.10 3.69
CA LEU A 194 9.46 6.77 2.46
C LEU A 194 9.38 5.25 2.22
N ASP A 195 10.39 4.49 2.61
CA ASP A 195 10.43 3.02 2.52
C ASP A 195 9.41 2.38 3.48
N VAL A 196 9.26 2.90 4.69
CA VAL A 196 8.21 2.49 5.63
C VAL A 196 6.82 2.80 5.06
N ALA A 197 6.59 4.03 4.58
CA ALA A 197 5.32 4.41 3.98
C ALA A 197 4.96 3.52 2.77
N ALA A 198 5.93 3.28 1.87
CA ALA A 198 5.74 2.45 0.68
C ALA A 198 5.35 1.01 1.05
N ARG A 199 6.00 0.42 2.06
CA ARG A 199 5.62 -0.92 2.56
C ARG A 199 4.19 -0.94 3.11
N GLY A 200 3.80 0.08 3.87
CA GLY A 200 2.43 0.19 4.39
C GLY A 200 1.39 0.23 3.28
N VAL A 201 1.60 1.08 2.26
CA VAL A 201 0.69 1.16 1.10
C VAL A 201 0.63 -0.17 0.35
N PHE A 202 1.77 -0.85 0.17
CA PHE A 202 1.82 -2.16 -0.50
C PHE A 202 1.00 -3.23 0.23
N ILE A 203 1.11 -3.30 1.57
CA ILE A 203 0.33 -4.24 2.37
C ILE A 203 -1.17 -3.96 2.18
N MET A 204 -1.58 -2.69 2.31
CA MET A 204 -2.98 -2.30 2.11
C MET A 204 -3.51 -2.68 0.72
N ILE A 205 -2.73 -2.48 -0.36
CA ILE A 205 -3.13 -2.89 -1.72
C ILE A 205 -3.48 -4.39 -1.76
N ASN A 206 -2.66 -5.23 -1.12
CA ASN A 206 -2.87 -6.67 -1.10
C ASN A 206 -4.07 -7.08 -0.24
N ASP A 207 -4.25 -6.44 0.92
CA ASP A 207 -5.40 -6.65 1.78
C ASP A 207 -6.71 -6.35 1.03
N PHE A 208 -6.77 -5.20 0.36
CA PHE A 208 -7.95 -4.80 -0.43
C PHE A 208 -8.18 -5.69 -1.65
N ALA A 209 -7.14 -6.25 -2.26
CA ALA A 209 -7.29 -7.24 -3.31
C ALA A 209 -7.97 -8.51 -2.79
N THR A 210 -7.55 -8.99 -1.61
CA THR A 210 -8.13 -10.16 -0.94
C THR A 210 -9.58 -9.89 -0.54
N MET A 211 -9.85 -8.76 0.13
CA MET A 211 -11.21 -8.37 0.52
C MET A 211 -12.15 -8.27 -0.67
N ARG A 212 -11.70 -7.66 -1.78
CA ARG A 212 -12.52 -7.54 -3.00
C ARG A 212 -12.98 -8.89 -3.53
N MET A 213 -12.09 -9.89 -3.54
CA MET A 213 -12.43 -11.23 -4.00
C MET A 213 -13.49 -11.88 -3.10
N ILE A 214 -13.39 -11.70 -1.78
CA ILE A 214 -14.36 -12.24 -0.83
C ILE A 214 -15.70 -11.50 -0.93
N VAL A 215 -15.68 -10.16 -1.00
CA VAL A 215 -16.86 -9.32 -1.19
C VAL A 215 -17.61 -9.71 -2.45
N LYS A 216 -16.89 -9.99 -3.56
CA LYS A 216 -17.54 -10.41 -4.80
C LYS A 216 -18.26 -11.75 -4.65
N ARG A 217 -17.62 -12.73 -4.01
CA ARG A 217 -18.24 -14.04 -3.73
C ARG A 217 -19.49 -13.90 -2.85
N LEU A 218 -19.41 -13.07 -1.80
CA LEU A 218 -20.55 -12.80 -0.91
C LEU A 218 -21.68 -12.05 -1.63
N GLU A 219 -21.34 -11.10 -2.50
CA GLU A 219 -22.31 -10.39 -3.33
C GLU A 219 -23.10 -11.38 -4.19
N ASP A 220 -22.40 -12.22 -4.95
CA ASP A 220 -23.00 -13.19 -5.86
C ASP A 220 -23.86 -14.23 -5.08
N GLU A 221 -23.36 -14.71 -3.94
CA GLU A 221 -24.07 -15.68 -3.09
C GLU A 221 -25.37 -15.11 -2.51
N ILE A 222 -25.40 -13.88 -1.96
CA ILE A 222 -26.67 -13.35 -1.44
C ILE A 222 -27.60 -12.96 -2.59
N GLU A 223 -27.10 -12.53 -3.74
CA GLU A 223 -27.96 -12.21 -4.88
C GLU A 223 -28.65 -13.46 -5.42
N HIS A 224 -27.92 -14.58 -5.50
CA HIS A 224 -28.50 -15.89 -5.81
C HIS A 224 -29.57 -16.31 -4.78
N ARG A 225 -29.28 -16.21 -3.48
CA ARG A 225 -30.26 -16.52 -2.42
C ARG A 225 -31.49 -15.63 -2.47
N ARG A 226 -31.32 -14.35 -2.80
CA ARG A 226 -32.43 -13.40 -2.96
C ARG A 226 -33.30 -13.76 -4.15
N PHE A 227 -32.69 -14.12 -5.28
CA PHE A 227 -33.39 -14.61 -6.46
C PHE A 227 -34.21 -15.87 -6.14
N VAL A 228 -33.61 -16.85 -5.48
CA VAL A 228 -34.29 -18.10 -5.06
C VAL A 228 -35.46 -17.79 -4.10
N ALA A 229 -35.25 -16.90 -3.13
CA ALA A 229 -36.31 -16.46 -2.21
C ALA A 229 -37.45 -15.74 -2.93
N ASP A 230 -37.15 -14.84 -3.87
CA ASP A 230 -38.14 -14.13 -4.68
C ASP A 230 -39.00 -15.08 -5.53
N VAL A 231 -38.36 -16.03 -6.21
CA VAL A 231 -39.05 -17.05 -7.01
C VAL A 231 -40.02 -17.87 -6.15
N CYS A 232 -39.61 -18.23 -4.92
CA CYS A 232 -40.48 -18.93 -3.99
C CYS A 232 -41.65 -18.08 -3.52
N VAL A 233 -41.41 -16.81 -3.18
CA VAL A 233 -42.44 -15.86 -2.74
C VAL A 233 -43.49 -15.66 -3.82
N ARG A 234 -43.07 -15.49 -5.08
CA ARG A 234 -43.97 -15.31 -6.24
C ARG A 234 -44.77 -16.57 -6.59
N LYS A 235 -44.16 -17.75 -6.52
CA LYS A 235 -44.83 -19.01 -6.85
C LYS A 235 -45.77 -19.47 -5.74
N GLY A 236 -45.44 -19.22 -4.47
CA GLY A 236 -46.30 -19.54 -3.31
C GLY A 236 -46.60 -21.03 -3.12
N ARG A 237 -45.86 -21.93 -3.77
CA ARG A 237 -46.10 -23.38 -3.74
C ARG A 237 -45.25 -24.06 -2.66
N LYS A 238 -45.82 -25.05 -1.94
CA LYS A 238 -45.11 -25.80 -0.88
C LYS A 238 -43.86 -26.49 -1.40
N GLU A 239 -43.84 -26.94 -2.66
CA GLU A 239 -42.67 -27.56 -3.31
C GLU A 239 -41.52 -26.56 -3.48
N THR A 240 -41.83 -25.33 -3.89
CA THR A 240 -40.80 -24.28 -4.05
C THR A 240 -40.18 -23.89 -2.72
N LEU A 241 -40.94 -23.97 -1.63
CA LEU A 241 -40.45 -23.67 -0.30
C LEU A 241 -39.47 -24.74 0.22
N ARG A 242 -39.72 -26.02 -0.08
CA ARG A 242 -38.77 -27.11 0.23
C ARG A 242 -37.44 -26.90 -0.50
N GLU A 243 -37.51 -26.47 -1.75
CA GLU A 243 -36.33 -26.17 -2.55
C GLU A 243 -35.52 -25.00 -1.97
N VAL A 244 -36.18 -23.91 -1.54
CA VAL A 244 -35.49 -22.79 -0.86
C VAL A 244 -34.87 -23.22 0.46
N VAL A 245 -35.56 -24.03 1.27
CA VAL A 245 -35.00 -24.57 2.51
C VAL A 245 -33.73 -25.36 2.25
N ARG A 246 -33.76 -26.27 1.25
CA ARG A 246 -32.60 -27.06 0.84
C ARG A 246 -31.45 -26.16 0.40
N GLU A 247 -31.71 -25.18 -0.46
CA GLU A 247 -30.70 -24.26 -0.99
C GLU A 247 -29.97 -23.50 0.13
N PHE A 248 -30.73 -22.93 1.07
CA PHE A 248 -30.17 -22.18 2.19
C PHE A 248 -29.35 -23.05 3.15
N GLN A 249 -29.70 -24.34 3.29
CA GLN A 249 -28.98 -25.29 4.14
C GLN A 249 -27.69 -25.80 3.49
N VAL A 250 -27.72 -26.12 2.20
CA VAL A 250 -26.54 -26.68 1.49
C VAL A 250 -25.37 -25.69 1.47
N HIS A 251 -25.65 -24.41 1.26
CA HIS A 251 -24.62 -23.37 1.17
C HIS A 251 -24.37 -22.63 2.49
N GLU A 252 -24.95 -23.10 3.60
CA GLU A 252 -24.96 -22.35 4.87
C GLU A 252 -23.56 -22.14 5.45
N SER A 253 -22.80 -23.23 5.62
CA SER A 253 -21.46 -23.20 6.20
C SER A 253 -20.52 -22.32 5.38
N CYS A 254 -20.50 -22.53 4.07
CA CYS A 254 -19.66 -21.75 3.15
C CYS A 254 -19.94 -20.24 3.24
N PHE A 255 -21.21 -19.86 3.34
CA PHE A 255 -21.58 -18.44 3.47
C PHE A 255 -21.13 -17.83 4.81
N VAL A 256 -21.29 -18.57 5.91
CA VAL A 256 -20.83 -18.12 7.24
C VAL A 256 -19.31 -18.00 7.26
N GLU A 257 -18.60 -19.00 6.73
CA GLU A 257 -17.15 -19.01 6.60
C GLU A 257 -16.63 -17.82 5.77
N GLN A 258 -17.30 -17.48 4.66
CA GLN A 258 -16.93 -16.31 3.85
C GLN A 258 -17.12 -14.98 4.61
N LEU A 259 -18.17 -14.84 5.42
CA LEU A 259 -18.37 -13.65 6.25
C LEU A 259 -17.31 -13.54 7.35
N GLU A 260 -16.95 -14.65 7.98
CA GLU A 260 -15.88 -14.71 8.97
C GLU A 260 -14.50 -14.45 8.36
N GLU A 261 -14.25 -14.99 7.17
CA GLU A 261 -13.03 -14.70 6.39
C GLU A 261 -12.92 -13.21 6.10
N LEU A 262 -13.99 -12.58 5.60
CA LEU A 262 -13.98 -11.15 5.32
C LEU A 262 -13.73 -10.31 6.58
N GLU A 263 -14.40 -10.63 7.69
CA GLU A 263 -14.19 -9.95 8.98
C GLU A 263 -12.74 -10.10 9.46
N ARG A 264 -12.17 -11.30 9.35
CA ARG A 264 -10.78 -11.55 9.72
C ARG A 264 -9.81 -10.71 8.88
N GLN A 265 -10.01 -10.66 7.56
CA GLN A 265 -9.18 -9.84 6.67
C GLN A 265 -9.29 -8.35 7.03
N ILE A 266 -10.48 -7.87 7.39
CA ILE A 266 -10.67 -6.48 7.84
C ILE A 266 -9.88 -6.20 9.13
N CYS A 267 -9.97 -7.09 10.12
CA CYS A 267 -9.23 -6.96 11.36
C CYS A 267 -7.71 -6.96 11.13
N LEU A 268 -7.20 -7.83 10.25
CA LEU A 268 -5.79 -7.85 9.86
C LEU A 268 -5.37 -6.53 9.21
N CYS A 269 -6.17 -6.00 8.29
CA CYS A 269 -5.88 -4.73 7.62
C CYS A 269 -5.82 -3.55 8.60
N PHE A 270 -6.72 -3.48 9.60
CA PHE A 270 -6.63 -2.48 10.66
C PHE A 270 -5.32 -2.58 11.44
N LEU A 271 -4.92 -3.79 11.83
CA LEU A 271 -3.67 -4.02 12.55
C LEU A 271 -2.45 -3.59 11.72
N ASP A 272 -2.46 -3.86 10.42
CA ASP A 272 -1.39 -3.51 9.51
C ASP A 272 -1.32 -2.01 9.21
N ILE A 273 -2.47 -1.33 9.06
CA ILE A 273 -2.56 0.12 8.96
C ILE A 273 -1.98 0.77 10.21
N ASP A 274 -2.43 0.34 11.39
CA ASP A 274 -1.99 0.90 12.67
C ASP A 274 -0.51 0.65 12.93
N ARG A 275 -0.03 -0.56 12.61
CA ARG A 275 1.39 -0.88 12.69
C ARG A 275 2.21 0.00 11.76
N SER A 276 1.77 0.17 10.53
CA SER A 276 2.47 0.97 9.53
C SER A 276 2.51 2.45 9.91
N LYS A 277 1.40 3.02 10.40
CA LYS A 277 1.35 4.37 10.97
C LYS A 277 2.33 4.54 12.13
N ARG A 278 2.32 3.61 13.09
CA ARG A 278 3.26 3.65 14.24
C ARG A 278 4.71 3.60 13.81
N LEU A 279 5.06 2.73 12.86
CA LEU A 279 6.42 2.63 12.34
C LEU A 279 6.83 3.94 11.64
N LEU A 280 5.93 4.52 10.84
CA LEU A 280 6.21 5.78 10.15
C LEU A 280 6.42 6.92 11.15
N VAL A 281 5.53 7.08 12.14
CA VAL A 281 5.65 8.11 13.19
C VAL A 281 6.95 7.92 13.97
N ARG A 282 7.33 6.69 14.32
CA ARG A 282 8.63 6.43 14.97
C ARG A 282 9.79 6.88 14.10
N GLU A 283 9.79 6.60 12.80
CA GLU A 283 10.83 7.10 11.91
C GLU A 283 10.80 8.63 11.82
N MET A 284 9.62 9.26 11.79
CA MET A 284 9.49 10.72 11.70
C MET A 284 10.09 11.46 12.91
N VAL A 285 10.01 10.86 14.10
CA VAL A 285 10.49 11.43 15.38
C VAL A 285 11.97 11.08 15.68
N LYS A 286 12.60 10.17 14.92
CA LYS A 286 14.06 9.97 14.95
C LYS A 286 14.81 11.13 14.31
#